data_AF-A0A5A7T1V4-F1
#
_entry.id   AF-A0A5A7T1V4-F1
#
_cell.length_a   1.000
_cell.length_b   1.000
_cell.length_c   1.000
_cell.angle_alpha   90.00
_cell.angle_beta   90.00
_cell.angle_gamma   90.00
#
_symmetry.space_group_name_H-M   'P 1'
#
loop_
_entity.id
_entity.type
_entity.pdbx_description
1 polymer ?
#
loop_
_entity_poly.entity_id
_entity_poly.type
_entity_poly.pdbx_seq_one_letter_code
_entity_poly.pdbx_strand_id
1 'polypeptide(L)'
;MYVDTWINEKPTKSTMVDSDATHNFIKESEAKRLNLRWEKDAGRMKAVNSAALPIIGLVKRTMIRLGEWSGLVDFVVVKMDDFDVVLGMEFLLEHHVIPRPLVKCLVIIGPTPSIVQTDLRQSDESKMISAMQLKKGLSRDEPTFMAIPLNSSENSGETVPKEIMRVLEKYRDVMPDSLPKSLPP
;
A
#
# COMPACT_ATOMS: atom_id res chain seq x y z
N MET A 1 -7.46 5.43 6.13
CA MET A 1 -6.97 5.74 7.50
C MET A 1 -6.21 4.55 8.04
N TYR A 2 -5.35 4.68 9.04
CA TYR A 2 -4.63 3.54 9.63
C TYR A 2 -5.08 3.27 11.05
N VAL A 3 -5.11 2.00 11.44
CA VAL A 3 -5.49 1.59 12.79
C VAL A 3 -4.53 0.51 13.28
N ASP A 4 -4.12 0.59 14.53
CA ASP A 4 -3.34 -0.49 15.12
C ASP A 4 -4.22 -1.73 15.28
N THR A 5 -3.75 -2.84 14.74
CA THR A 5 -4.49 -4.10 14.72
C THR A 5 -3.65 -5.23 15.28
N TRP A 6 -4.27 -6.06 16.11
CA TRP A 6 -3.69 -7.29 16.61
C TRP A 6 -4.45 -8.47 16.03
N ILE A 7 -3.70 -9.43 15.49
CA ILE A 7 -4.22 -10.68 14.95
C ILE A 7 -3.34 -11.80 15.51
N ASN A 8 -3.95 -12.87 16.06
CA ASN A 8 -3.21 -13.93 16.76
C ASN A 8 -2.19 -13.36 17.77
N GLU A 9 -2.61 -12.38 18.57
CA GLU A 9 -1.82 -11.71 19.62
C GLU A 9 -0.59 -10.93 19.11
N LYS A 10 -0.40 -10.81 17.79
CA LYS A 10 0.70 -10.08 17.18
C LYS A 10 0.19 -8.79 16.53
N PRO A 11 0.88 -7.66 16.70
CA PRO A 11 0.55 -6.44 15.97
C PRO A 11 0.86 -6.61 14.48
N THR A 12 0.02 -6.04 13.63
CA THR A 12 0.25 -5.83 12.19
C THR A 12 1.01 -4.53 11.97
N LYS A 13 1.87 -4.42 10.94
CA LYS A 13 2.65 -3.19 10.74
C LYS A 13 1.84 -2.07 10.07
N SER A 14 0.88 -2.44 9.24
CA SER A 14 0.05 -1.49 8.50
C SER A 14 -1.33 -2.06 8.19
N THR A 15 -2.34 -1.62 8.96
CA THR A 15 -3.74 -1.88 8.65
C THR A 15 -4.40 -0.61 8.17
N MET A 16 -4.89 -0.63 6.93
CA MET A 16 -5.67 0.45 6.35
C MET A 16 -7.17 0.17 6.53
N VAL A 17 -7.93 1.20 6.90
CA VAL A 17 -9.39 1.23 6.77
C VAL A 17 -9.74 1.94 5.48
N ASP A 18 -10.43 1.23 4.59
CA ASP A 18 -10.72 1.64 3.22
C ASP A 18 -12.20 1.38 2.87
N SER A 19 -12.98 2.44 2.69
CA SER A 19 -14.39 2.33 2.28
C SER A 19 -14.56 2.02 0.79
N ASP A 20 -13.50 2.09 0.00
CA ASP A 20 -13.54 1.79 -1.44
C ASP A 20 -13.18 0.32 -1.72
N ALA A 21 -12.73 -0.42 -0.69
CA ALA A 21 -12.52 -1.86 -0.74
C ALA A 21 -13.81 -2.62 -0.39
N THR A 22 -14.21 -3.59 -1.21
CA THR A 22 -15.42 -4.37 -0.97
C THR A 22 -15.28 -5.38 0.17
N HIS A 23 -14.16 -6.10 0.20
CA HIS A 23 -13.84 -7.13 1.19
C HIS A 23 -12.68 -6.68 2.08
N ASN A 24 -12.42 -7.43 3.15
CA ASN A 24 -11.18 -7.28 3.89
C ASN A 24 -10.07 -8.10 3.23
N PHE A 25 -8.86 -7.55 3.19
CA PHE A 25 -7.72 -8.19 2.56
C PHE A 25 -6.56 -8.32 3.54
N ILE A 26 -5.78 -9.38 3.36
CA ILE A 26 -4.50 -9.55 4.05
C ILE A 26 -3.43 -9.98 3.05
N LYS A 27 -2.26 -9.34 3.15
CA LYS A 27 -1.09 -9.68 2.35
C LYS A 27 -0.62 -11.11 2.66
N GLU A 28 -0.30 -11.89 1.64
CA GLU A 28 0.15 -13.29 1.77
C GLU A 28 1.27 -13.46 2.80
N SER A 29 2.30 -12.62 2.74
CA SER A 29 3.43 -12.69 3.66
C SER A 29 3.03 -12.39 5.11
N GLU A 30 2.05 -11.50 5.29
CA GLU A 30 1.53 -11.16 6.62
C GLU A 30 0.68 -12.30 7.18
N ALA A 31 -0.22 -12.87 6.37
CA ALA A 31 -0.99 -14.06 6.75
C ALA A 31 -0.08 -15.22 7.19
N LYS A 32 1.04 -15.44 6.46
CA LYS A 32 2.08 -16.41 6.84
C LYS A 32 2.76 -16.05 8.17
N ARG A 33 3.18 -14.79 8.35
CA ARG A 33 3.84 -14.32 9.59
C ARG A 33 2.94 -14.49 10.83
N LEU A 34 1.64 -14.31 10.65
CA LEU A 34 0.62 -14.45 11.68
C LEU A 34 0.15 -15.90 11.87
N ASN A 35 0.67 -16.86 11.10
CA ASN A 35 0.28 -18.26 11.11
C ASN A 35 -1.22 -18.49 10.86
N LEU A 36 -1.84 -17.67 10.00
CA LEU A 36 -3.23 -17.86 9.61
C LEU A 36 -3.35 -19.09 8.70
N ARG A 37 -4.43 -19.85 8.87
CA ARG A 37 -4.80 -20.94 7.97
C ARG A 37 -5.88 -20.44 7.03
N TRP A 38 -5.70 -20.68 5.74
CA TRP A 38 -6.68 -20.29 4.72
C TRP A 38 -7.10 -21.48 3.86
N GLU A 39 -8.33 -21.40 3.38
CA GLU A 39 -8.88 -22.29 2.36
C GLU A 39 -8.47 -21.79 0.97
N LYS A 40 -8.19 -22.69 0.02
CA LYS A 40 -7.92 -22.27 -1.36
C LYS A 40 -9.17 -21.70 -1.99
N ASP A 41 -9.00 -20.61 -2.73
CA ASP A 41 -10.06 -19.97 -3.50
C ASP A 41 -9.61 -19.83 -4.96
N ALA A 42 -10.53 -20.05 -5.90
CA ALA A 42 -10.26 -20.00 -7.34
C ALA A 42 -10.59 -18.62 -7.96
N GLY A 43 -11.06 -17.69 -7.15
CA GLY A 43 -11.44 -16.35 -7.53
C GLY A 43 -10.25 -15.45 -7.84
N ARG A 44 -10.59 -14.24 -8.27
CA ARG A 44 -9.62 -13.20 -8.61
C ARG A 44 -10.06 -11.89 -7.97
N MET A 45 -9.10 -11.14 -7.48
CA MET A 45 -9.28 -9.77 -6.99
C MET A 45 -8.80 -8.80 -8.06
N LYS A 46 -9.48 -7.68 -8.23
CA LYS A 46 -9.03 -6.57 -9.08
C LYS A 46 -9.17 -5.24 -8.33
N ALA A 47 -8.10 -4.45 -8.33
CA ALA A 47 -8.18 -3.03 -8.02
C ALA A 47 -8.67 -2.26 -9.25
N VAL A 48 -9.38 -1.14 -9.06
CA VAL A 48 -10.11 -0.40 -10.10
C VAL A 48 -9.31 -0.23 -11.41
N ASN A 49 -8.02 0.09 -11.30
CA ASN A 49 -7.14 0.37 -12.44
C ASN A 49 -5.98 -0.63 -12.60
N SER A 50 -6.09 -1.84 -12.06
CA SER A 50 -5.03 -2.85 -12.11
C SER A 50 -5.50 -4.13 -12.80
N ALA A 51 -4.55 -4.96 -13.24
CA ALA A 51 -4.86 -6.31 -13.69
C ALA A 51 -5.47 -7.12 -12.53
N ALA A 52 -6.38 -8.03 -12.85
CA ALA A 52 -6.93 -8.94 -11.86
C ALA A 52 -5.84 -9.93 -11.40
N LEU A 53 -5.60 -10.03 -10.10
CA LEU A 53 -4.68 -10.98 -9.49
C LEU A 53 -5.44 -12.17 -8.89
N PRO A 54 -4.85 -13.37 -8.86
CA PRO A 54 -5.48 -14.52 -8.23
C PRO A 54 -5.62 -14.30 -6.71
N ILE A 55 -6.76 -14.71 -6.16
CA ILE A 55 -6.90 -14.87 -4.71
C ILE A 55 -6.09 -16.09 -4.29
N ILE A 56 -5.34 -15.99 -3.20
CA ILE A 56 -4.54 -17.10 -2.66
C ILE A 56 -5.41 -17.99 -1.77
N GLY A 57 -6.30 -17.36 -1.01
CA GLY A 57 -7.26 -18.09 -0.19
C GLY A 57 -8.12 -17.20 0.68
N LEU A 58 -8.94 -17.83 1.49
CA LEU A 58 -9.85 -17.19 2.43
C LEU A 58 -9.52 -17.62 3.85
N VAL A 59 -9.38 -16.65 4.77
CA VAL A 59 -9.31 -16.89 6.21
C VAL A 59 -10.65 -16.47 6.79
N LYS A 60 -11.35 -17.40 7.45
CA LYS A 60 -12.66 -17.12 8.05
C LYS A 60 -12.55 -16.99 9.56
N ARG A 61 -13.38 -16.11 10.12
CA ARG A 61 -13.60 -15.90 11.56
C ARG A 61 -12.30 -15.71 12.32
N THR A 62 -11.46 -14.80 11.83
CA THR A 62 -10.23 -14.43 12.53
C THR A 62 -10.56 -13.43 13.62
N MET A 63 -10.24 -13.74 14.87
CA MET A 63 -10.33 -12.76 15.93
C MET A 63 -9.28 -11.68 15.72
N ILE A 64 -9.73 -10.44 15.58
CA ILE A 64 -8.86 -9.26 15.56
C ILE A 64 -9.17 -8.37 16.75
N ARG A 65 -8.19 -7.59 17.17
CA ARG A 65 -8.35 -6.55 18.19
C ARG A 65 -7.91 -5.19 17.66
N LEU A 66 -8.75 -4.18 17.90
CA LEU A 66 -8.57 -2.78 17.55
C LEU A 66 -8.79 -1.94 18.82
N GLY A 67 -7.70 -1.50 19.46
CA GLY A 67 -7.79 -0.93 20.80
C GLY A 67 -8.45 -1.90 21.79
N GLU A 68 -9.51 -1.46 22.47
CA GLU A 68 -10.30 -2.29 23.40
C GLU A 68 -11.35 -3.16 22.69
N TRP A 69 -11.65 -2.89 21.42
CA TRP A 69 -12.63 -3.66 20.67
C TRP A 69 -11.99 -4.93 20.10
N SER A 70 -12.73 -6.04 20.13
CA SER A 70 -12.36 -7.28 19.46
C SER A 70 -13.56 -7.85 18.70
N GLY A 71 -13.28 -8.47 17.55
CA GLY A 71 -14.33 -9.06 16.72
C GLY A 71 -13.77 -10.05 15.71
N LEU A 72 -14.67 -10.87 15.18
CA LEU A 72 -14.35 -11.84 14.15
C LEU A 72 -14.45 -11.18 12.78
N VAL A 73 -13.42 -11.38 11.96
CA VAL A 73 -13.32 -10.81 10.61
C VAL A 73 -12.84 -11.88 9.64
N ASP A 74 -13.47 -11.93 8.48
CA ASP A 74 -13.05 -12.75 7.34
C ASP A 74 -12.07 -11.95 6.48
N PHE A 75 -11.03 -12.59 5.95
CA PHE A 75 -10.02 -11.98 5.11
C PHE A 75 -9.80 -12.76 3.82
N VAL A 76 -9.65 -12.01 2.73
CA VAL A 76 -9.13 -12.52 1.46
C VAL A 76 -7.61 -12.39 1.44
N VAL A 77 -6.91 -13.51 1.31
CA VAL A 77 -5.45 -13.55 1.21
C VAL A 77 -5.03 -13.25 -0.22
N VAL A 78 -4.23 -12.20 -0.42
CA VAL A 78 -3.81 -11.74 -1.75
C VAL A 78 -2.34 -11.33 -1.76
N LYS A 79 -1.75 -11.27 -2.96
CA LYS A 79 -0.50 -10.52 -3.17
C LYS A 79 -0.86 -9.07 -3.41
N MET A 80 -0.30 -8.19 -2.58
CA MET A 80 -0.48 -6.74 -2.64
C MET A 80 0.80 -6.09 -2.12
N ASP A 81 1.04 -4.82 -2.41
CA ASP A 81 2.34 -4.18 -2.14
C ASP A 81 2.29 -3.22 -0.94
N ASP A 82 1.27 -2.38 -0.83
CA ASP A 82 1.31 -1.20 0.04
C ASP A 82 0.95 -1.46 1.50
N PHE A 83 0.03 -2.39 1.77
CA PHE A 83 -0.51 -2.64 3.11
C PHE A 83 -0.38 -4.09 3.53
N ASP A 84 -0.34 -4.33 4.84
CA ASP A 84 -0.35 -5.68 5.39
C ASP A 84 -1.79 -6.17 5.53
N VAL A 85 -2.70 -5.29 5.95
CA VAL A 85 -4.14 -5.56 6.10
C VAL A 85 -4.95 -4.39 5.55
N VAL A 86 -6.07 -4.68 4.91
CA VAL A 86 -7.11 -3.70 4.55
C VAL A 86 -8.43 -4.15 5.15
N LEU A 87 -9.02 -3.30 5.98
CA LEU A 87 -10.38 -3.44 6.49
C LEU A 87 -11.31 -2.67 5.55
N GLY A 88 -12.08 -3.43 4.78
CA GLY A 88 -12.96 -2.92 3.75
C GLY A 88 -14.39 -2.66 4.24
N MET A 89 -15.29 -2.42 3.29
CA MET A 89 -16.72 -2.23 3.54
C MET A 89 -17.39 -3.41 4.25
N GLU A 90 -16.92 -4.64 4.02
CA GLU A 90 -17.38 -5.83 4.75
C GLU A 90 -17.23 -5.66 6.26
N PHE A 91 -16.02 -5.31 6.75
CA PHE A 91 -15.80 -5.00 8.15
C PHE A 91 -16.62 -3.79 8.62
N LEU A 92 -16.66 -2.72 7.82
CA LEU A 92 -17.35 -1.48 8.21
C LEU A 92 -18.85 -1.69 8.40
N LEU A 93 -19.49 -2.47 7.53
CA LEU A 93 -20.93 -2.73 7.59
C LEU A 93 -21.26 -3.79 8.65
N GLU A 94 -20.52 -4.90 8.70
CA GLU A 94 -20.79 -5.98 9.65
C GLU A 94 -20.71 -5.50 11.10
N HIS A 95 -19.67 -4.71 11.41
CA HIS A 95 -19.40 -4.23 12.77
C HIS A 95 -19.89 -2.79 13.01
N HIS A 96 -20.71 -2.24 12.10
CA HIS A 96 -21.31 -0.90 12.22
C HIS A 96 -20.28 0.18 12.56
N VAL A 97 -19.16 0.16 11.84
CA VAL A 97 -18.03 1.05 12.07
C VAL A 97 -18.21 2.33 11.26
N ILE A 98 -18.16 3.46 11.95
CA ILE A 98 -18.16 4.80 11.34
C ILE A 98 -16.73 5.34 11.39
N PRO A 99 -16.04 5.42 10.24
CA PRO A 99 -14.74 6.07 10.17
C PRO A 99 -14.92 7.59 10.33
N ARG A 100 -14.19 8.21 11.27
CA ARG A 100 -14.20 9.68 11.48
C ARG A 100 -12.79 10.27 11.30
N PRO A 101 -12.38 10.56 10.05
CA PRO A 101 -11.04 11.09 9.75
C PRO A 101 -10.71 12.40 10.46
N LEU A 102 -11.69 13.30 10.57
CA LEU A 102 -11.50 14.63 11.17
C LEU A 102 -10.97 14.56 12.61
N VAL A 103 -11.44 13.58 13.38
CA VAL A 103 -11.05 13.36 14.78
C VAL A 103 -10.14 12.14 14.93
N LYS A 104 -9.59 11.64 13.82
CA LYS A 104 -8.65 10.50 13.78
C LYS A 104 -9.13 9.31 14.62
N CYS A 105 -10.39 8.88 14.41
CA CYS A 105 -10.90 7.69 15.09
C CYS A 105 -11.86 6.86 14.25
N LEU A 106 -12.08 5.61 14.67
CA LEU A 106 -13.22 4.78 14.29
C LEU A 106 -14.20 4.76 15.46
N VAL A 107 -15.49 4.88 15.15
CA VAL A 107 -16.57 4.63 16.11
C VAL A 107 -17.20 3.30 15.76
N ILE A 108 -17.09 2.32 16.64
CA ILE A 108 -17.69 1.00 16.45
C ILE A 108 -18.97 0.94 17.27
N ILE A 109 -20.10 0.83 16.59
CA ILE A 109 -21.42 0.82 17.22
C ILE A 109 -21.79 -0.61 17.60
N GLY A 110 -22.21 -0.80 18.85
CA GLY A 110 -22.66 -2.09 19.37
C GLY A 110 -23.29 -1.94 20.76
N PRO A 111 -23.55 -3.05 21.46
CA PRO A 111 -24.06 -3.00 22.84
C PRO A 111 -23.17 -2.18 23.78
N THR A 112 -21.86 -2.25 23.54
CA THR A 112 -20.84 -1.41 24.18
C THR A 112 -20.10 -0.65 23.09
N PRO A 113 -20.54 0.58 22.75
CA PRO A 113 -19.87 1.41 21.76
C PRO A 113 -18.41 1.62 22.12
N SER A 114 -17.53 1.58 21.13
CA SER A 114 -16.10 1.80 21.34
C SER A 114 -15.55 2.82 20.35
N ILE A 115 -14.53 3.55 20.80
CA ILE A 115 -13.80 4.51 19.99
C ILE A 115 -12.38 4.00 19.88
N VAL A 116 -11.95 3.72 18.65
CA VAL A 116 -10.58 3.29 18.35
C VAL A 116 -9.83 4.46 17.74
N GLN A 117 -8.70 4.84 18.33
CA GLN A 117 -7.84 5.87 17.76
C GLN A 117 -7.25 5.37 16.44
N THR A 118 -7.18 6.26 15.47
CA THR A 118 -6.55 6.00 14.17
C THR A 118 -5.46 6.99 13.92
N ASP A 119 -4.53 6.60 13.07
CA ASP A 119 -3.59 7.53 12.50
C ASP A 119 -3.99 7.85 11.07
N LEU A 120 -4.06 9.15 10.80
CA LEU A 120 -3.76 9.61 9.47
C LEU A 120 -2.24 9.61 9.42
N ARG A 121 -1.62 8.55 8.87
CA ARG A 121 -0.21 8.59 8.44
C ARG A 121 -0.10 9.58 7.28
N GLN A 122 -0.39 10.84 7.56
CA GLN A 122 0.25 11.96 6.89
C GLN A 122 1.72 11.79 7.27
N SER A 123 2.62 11.87 6.30
CA SER A 123 4.02 12.06 6.63
C SER A 123 4.08 13.30 7.52
N ASP A 124 4.27 13.09 8.82
CA ASP A 124 4.72 14.13 9.73
C ASP A 124 6.09 14.55 9.19
N GLU A 125 6.09 15.56 8.30
CA GLU A 125 7.15 16.57 8.13
C GLU A 125 6.98 17.46 6.88
N SER A 126 6.21 17.09 5.85
CA SER A 126 6.01 18.00 4.72
C SER A 126 4.72 18.80 4.86
N LYS A 127 4.83 20.07 5.28
CA LYS A 127 3.77 21.06 5.02
C LYS A 127 3.56 21.15 3.51
N MET A 128 2.62 20.38 2.97
CA MET A 128 2.26 20.45 1.55
C MET A 128 1.34 21.65 1.34
N ILE A 129 1.64 22.45 0.33
CA ILE A 129 0.76 23.50 -0.16
C ILE A 129 0.04 23.01 -1.42
N SER A 130 -1.21 23.40 -1.61
CA SER A 130 -1.92 23.15 -2.86
C SER A 130 -1.25 23.86 -4.03
N ALA A 131 -1.51 23.39 -5.26
CA ALA A 131 -1.07 24.09 -6.48
C ALA A 131 -1.57 25.55 -6.53
N MET A 132 -2.74 25.85 -5.95
CA MET A 132 -3.27 27.20 -5.84
C MET A 132 -2.46 28.08 -4.89
N GLN A 133 -2.07 27.55 -3.73
CA GLN A 133 -1.21 28.25 -2.77
C GLN A 133 0.18 28.47 -3.35
N LEU A 134 0.75 27.48 -4.05
CA LEU A 134 2.01 27.63 -4.78
C LEU A 134 1.92 28.75 -5.83
N LYS A 135 0.87 28.76 -6.66
CA LYS A 135 0.63 29.81 -7.66
C LYS A 135 0.48 31.20 -7.01
N LYS A 136 -0.20 31.29 -5.87
CA LYS A 136 -0.40 32.54 -5.14
C LYS A 136 0.91 33.04 -4.52
N GLY A 137 1.73 32.15 -3.96
CA GLY A 137 3.06 32.48 -3.48
C GLY A 137 3.97 32.99 -4.60
N LEU A 138 3.98 32.30 -5.75
CA LEU A 138 4.72 32.74 -6.93
C LEU A 138 4.27 34.14 -7.40
N SER A 139 2.97 34.45 -7.36
CA SER A 139 2.46 35.79 -7.70
C SER A 139 2.83 36.90 -6.71
N ARG A 140 3.37 36.53 -5.54
CA ARG A 140 3.83 37.45 -4.49
C ARG A 140 5.36 37.51 -4.41
N ASP A 141 6.05 36.95 -5.39
CA ASP A 141 7.51 36.77 -5.39
C ASP A 141 8.03 35.99 -4.18
N GLU A 142 7.23 35.06 -3.64
CA GLU A 142 7.67 34.15 -2.59
C GLU A 142 8.68 33.13 -3.17
N PRO A 143 9.81 32.84 -2.49
CA PRO A 143 10.83 31.91 -2.97
C PRO A 143 10.24 30.53 -3.31
N THR A 144 10.34 30.15 -4.58
CA THR A 144 9.82 28.89 -5.11
C THR A 144 10.93 28.15 -5.85
N PHE A 145 11.20 26.91 -5.45
CA PHE A 145 12.27 26.10 -6.04
C PHE A 145 11.69 24.91 -6.80
N MET A 146 12.24 24.63 -7.98
CA MET A 146 11.96 23.40 -8.70
C MET A 146 12.94 22.33 -8.23
N ALA A 147 12.43 21.26 -7.63
CA ALA A 147 13.23 20.07 -7.30
C ALA A 147 13.02 19.02 -8.40
N ILE A 148 14.12 18.54 -8.97
CA ILE A 148 14.13 17.41 -9.89
C ILE A 148 14.74 16.23 -9.12
N PRO A 149 13.95 15.22 -8.72
CA PRO A 149 14.50 14.06 -8.03
C PRO A 149 15.40 13.30 -9.01
N LEU A 150 16.69 13.23 -8.69
CA LEU A 150 17.61 12.29 -9.33
C LEU A 150 17.59 10.99 -8.52
N ASN A 151 17.11 9.91 -9.14
CA ASN A 151 17.37 8.59 -8.60
C ASN A 151 18.85 8.29 -8.79
N SER A 152 19.66 8.47 -7.75
CA SER A 152 20.98 7.85 -7.70
C SER A 152 20.76 6.35 -7.45
N SER A 153 20.66 5.55 -8.51
CA SER A 153 20.96 4.13 -8.34
C SER A 153 22.42 4.07 -7.92
N GLU A 154 22.67 3.79 -6.65
CA GLU A 154 23.93 3.12 -6.30
C GLU A 154 23.91 1.83 -7.11
N ASN A 155 24.67 1.81 -8.20
CA ASN A 155 24.80 0.66 -9.07
C ASN A 155 25.40 -0.47 -8.23
N SER A 156 24.54 -1.27 -7.61
CA SER A 156 24.91 -2.50 -6.92
C SER A 156 25.27 -3.53 -8.00
N GLY A 157 26.39 -3.32 -8.69
CA GLY A 157 27.03 -4.25 -9.64
C GLY A 157 26.07 -5.22 -10.32
N GLU A 158 24.99 -4.72 -10.94
CA GLU A 158 24.02 -5.57 -11.60
C GLU A 158 24.75 -6.25 -12.75
N THR A 159 25.06 -7.53 -12.56
CA THR A 159 25.64 -8.37 -13.59
C THR A 159 24.64 -8.44 -14.73
N VAL A 160 25.05 -7.95 -15.90
CA VAL A 160 24.27 -8.01 -17.14
C VAL A 160 23.72 -9.44 -17.31
N PRO A 161 22.39 -9.62 -17.39
CA PRO A 161 21.78 -10.92 -17.63
C PRO A 161 22.41 -11.64 -18.82
N LYS A 162 22.58 -12.95 -18.73
CA LYS A 162 23.32 -13.75 -19.74
C LYS A 162 22.70 -13.62 -21.14
N GLU A 163 21.40 -13.43 -21.20
CA GLU A 163 20.63 -13.22 -22.42
C GLU A 163 21.02 -11.90 -23.10
N ILE A 164 21.24 -10.84 -22.30
CA ILE A 164 21.69 -9.53 -22.79
C ILE A 164 23.15 -9.60 -23.22
N MET A 165 24.02 -10.30 -22.47
CA MET A 165 25.41 -10.52 -22.88
C MET A 165 25.53 -11.22 -24.24
N ARG A 166 24.70 -12.24 -24.50
CA ARG A 166 24.68 -12.92 -25.82
C ARG A 166 24.31 -11.98 -26.96
N VAL A 167 23.38 -11.06 -26.73
CA VAL A 167 22.98 -10.07 -27.73
C VAL A 167 24.11 -9.06 -27.96
N LEU A 168 24.75 -8.57 -26.90
CA LEU A 168 25.88 -7.64 -27.01
C LEU A 168 27.09 -8.26 -27.71
N GLU A 169 27.40 -9.53 -27.45
CA GLU A 169 28.47 -10.24 -28.18
C GLU A 169 28.12 -10.44 -29.65
N LYS A 170 26.87 -10.78 -29.96
CA LYS A 170 26.40 -11.00 -31.34
C LYS A 170 26.48 -9.74 -32.20
N TYR A 171 26.31 -8.57 -31.60
CA TYR A 171 26.26 -7.27 -32.28
C TYR A 171 27.41 -6.33 -31.88
N ARG A 172 28.55 -6.90 -31.47
CA ARG A 172 29.73 -6.11 -31.05
C ARG A 172 30.25 -5.23 -32.19
N ASP A 173 30.07 -5.64 -33.43
CA ASP A 173 30.47 -4.94 -34.65
C ASP A 173 29.65 -3.66 -34.95
N VAL A 174 28.45 -3.54 -34.38
CA VAL A 174 27.56 -2.36 -34.55
C VAL A 174 27.53 -1.44 -33.33
N MET A 175 28.14 -1.84 -32.20
CA MET A 175 28.27 -1.02 -31.00
C MET A 175 29.61 -0.26 -31.03
N PRO A 176 29.62 1.08 -31.12
CA PRO A 176 30.85 1.85 -31.03
C PRO A 176 31.43 1.78 -29.61
N ASP A 177 32.77 1.79 -29.49
CA ASP A 177 33.47 1.78 -28.19
C ASP A 177 33.12 2.98 -27.28
N SER A 178 32.52 4.02 -27.85
CA SER A 178 31.98 5.16 -27.13
C SER A 178 30.70 5.69 -27.80
N LEU A 179 29.77 6.19 -26.99
CA LEU A 179 28.54 6.80 -27.50
C LEU A 179 28.85 8.14 -28.20
N PRO A 180 28.13 8.47 -29.29
CA PRO A 180 28.25 9.77 -29.94
C PRO A 180 27.97 10.91 -28.96
N LYS A 181 28.79 11.96 -28.99
CA LYS A 181 28.61 13.15 -28.12
C LYS A 181 27.42 14.03 -28.51
N SER A 182 26.83 13.78 -29.67
CA SER A 182 25.68 14.49 -30.20
C SER A 182 24.74 13.49 -30.86
N LEU A 183 23.43 13.71 -30.71
CA LEU A 183 22.43 12.93 -31.43
C LEU A 183 22.54 13.22 -32.94
N PRO A 184 22.24 12.24 -33.80
CA PRO A 184 22.06 12.50 -35.22
C PRO A 184 20.92 13.50 -35.45
N PRO A 185 20.97 14.28 -36.55
CA PRO A 185 19.96 15.29 -36.88
C PRO A 185 18.55 14.72 -37.07
#